data_AF-A0A7T7D8T2-F1
#
_entry.id   AF-A0A7T7D8T2-F1
#
_cell.length_a   1.000
_cell.length_b   1.000
_cell.length_c   1.000
_cell.angle_alpha   90.00
_cell.angle_beta   90.00
_cell.angle_gamma   90.00
#
_symmetry.space_group_name_H-M   'P 1'
#
loop_
_entity.id
_entity.type
_entity.pdbx_description
1 polymer ?
#
loop_
_entity_poly.entity_id
_entity_poly.type
_entity_poly.pdbx_seq_one_letter_code
_entity_poly.pdbx_strand_id
1 'polypeptide(L)'
;MNFLEMNGLQTAQTHFKDIFQNNIHRDYADAMLDWLEQETDFFTAPSSTKYHGAHPGGLLVHSLNVYYRLRNIAIRDLADKEDPGKCRLSEEQEETVAVIALLHDVCKVGCYHMETKRRKNPETGR
;
A
#
# COMPACT_ATOMS: atom_id res chain seq x y z
N MET A 1 11.50 7.49 10.91
CA MET A 1 10.44 8.50 11.01
C MET A 1 9.13 7.76 11.02
N ASN A 2 8.30 7.99 12.03
CA ASN A 2 6.97 7.41 12.09
C ASN A 2 6.07 8.07 11.03
N PHE A 3 5.14 7.30 10.45
CA PHE A 3 4.19 7.78 9.45
C PHE A 3 3.44 9.05 9.89
N LEU A 4 3.13 9.15 11.18
CA LEU A 4 2.50 10.31 11.83
C LEU A 4 3.40 11.56 11.87
N GLU A 5 4.72 11.41 11.86
CA GLU A 5 5.66 12.54 11.92
C GLU A 5 5.81 13.25 10.56
N MET A 6 5.50 12.55 9.45
CA MET A 6 5.66 13.10 8.09
C MET A 6 4.40 13.75 7.51
N ASN A 7 3.20 13.37 7.98
CA ASN A 7 1.92 13.71 7.32
C ASN A 7 0.94 14.53 8.19
N GLY A 8 1.36 15.03 9.37
CA GLY A 8 0.48 15.79 10.27
C GLY A 8 -0.67 14.93 10.86
N LEU A 9 -1.80 15.56 11.19
CA LEU A 9 -2.99 14.91 11.77
C LEU A 9 -3.71 13.90 10.84
N GLN A 10 -3.18 13.66 9.64
CA GLN A 10 -3.82 12.83 8.63
C GLN A 10 -3.62 11.34 8.90
N THR A 11 -4.68 10.55 8.78
CA THR A 11 -4.61 9.09 8.94
C THR A 11 -3.93 8.44 7.73
N ALA A 12 -3.36 7.24 7.91
CA ALA A 12 -2.75 6.48 6.80
C ALA A 12 -3.74 6.18 5.67
N GLN A 13 -5.02 5.98 6.01
CA GLN A 13 -6.06 5.70 5.03
C GLN A 13 -6.38 6.94 4.20
N THR A 14 -6.57 8.10 4.84
CA THR A 14 -6.77 9.36 4.11
C THR A 14 -5.60 9.66 3.20
N HIS A 15 -4.38 9.47 3.69
CA HIS A 15 -3.16 9.72 2.91
C HIS A 15 -3.02 8.78 1.70
N PHE A 16 -3.36 7.50 1.86
CA PHE A 16 -3.41 6.55 0.74
C PHE A 16 -4.41 7.00 -0.33
N LYS A 17 -5.61 7.40 0.10
CA LYS A 17 -6.67 7.89 -0.80
C LYS A 17 -6.24 9.14 -1.56
N ASP A 18 -5.62 10.09 -0.87
CA ASP A 18 -5.12 11.30 -1.49
C ASP A 18 -4.07 10.98 -2.56
N ILE A 19 -3.11 10.08 -2.30
CA ILE A 19 -2.15 9.66 -3.32
C ILE A 19 -2.86 8.97 -4.48
N PHE A 20 -3.77 8.03 -4.19
CA PHE A 20 -4.49 7.26 -5.20
C PHE A 20 -5.27 8.19 -6.15
N GLN A 21 -6.10 9.07 -5.60
CA GLN A 21 -6.97 9.96 -6.38
C GLN A 21 -6.19 11.04 -7.14
N ASN A 22 -5.06 11.51 -6.61
CA ASN A 22 -4.26 12.53 -7.30
C ASN A 22 -3.34 11.98 -8.39
N ASN A 23 -3.07 10.67 -8.40
CA ASN A 23 -2.09 10.08 -9.33
C ASN A 23 -2.70 9.01 -10.26
N ILE A 24 -3.81 8.38 -9.92
CA ILE A 24 -4.40 7.27 -10.69
C ILE A 24 -5.70 7.75 -11.33
N HIS A 25 -5.67 7.88 -12.65
CA HIS A 25 -6.73 8.43 -13.49
C HIS A 25 -7.26 7.42 -14.52
N ARG A 26 -6.78 6.16 -14.50
CA ARG A 26 -7.29 5.09 -15.37
C ARG A 26 -8.78 4.85 -15.15
N ASP A 27 -9.44 4.38 -16.22
CA ASP A 27 -10.83 3.94 -16.14
C ASP A 27 -11.04 2.96 -14.98
N TYR A 28 -12.13 3.17 -14.25
CA TYR A 28 -12.54 2.36 -13.08
C TYR A 28 -11.62 2.47 -11.84
N ALA A 29 -10.69 3.43 -11.80
CA ALA A 29 -9.87 3.69 -10.61
C ALA A 29 -10.72 3.99 -9.36
N ASP A 30 -11.78 4.79 -9.50
CA ASP A 30 -12.71 5.09 -8.40
C ASP A 30 -13.42 3.82 -7.90
N ALA A 31 -13.91 2.98 -8.81
CA ALA A 31 -14.56 1.72 -8.46
C ALA A 31 -13.61 0.76 -7.73
N MET A 32 -12.32 0.75 -8.11
CA MET A 32 -11.29 -0.01 -7.40
C MET A 32 -11.08 0.53 -5.99
N LEU A 33 -11.02 1.85 -5.82
CA LEU A 33 -10.84 2.48 -4.52
C LEU A 33 -12.04 2.22 -3.60
N ASP A 34 -13.25 2.30 -4.14
CA ASP A 34 -14.49 1.98 -3.43
C ASP A 34 -14.52 0.52 -3.00
N TRP A 35 -14.13 -0.41 -3.87
CA TRP A 35 -14.04 -1.83 -3.54
C TRP A 35 -13.05 -2.07 -2.39
N LEU A 36 -11.84 -1.47 -2.45
CA LEU A 36 -10.86 -1.58 -1.37
C LEU A 36 -11.42 -1.09 -0.02
N GLU A 37 -12.22 -0.03 -0.03
CA GLU A 37 -12.76 0.53 1.22
C GLU A 37 -13.96 -0.23 1.77
N GLN A 38 -14.90 -0.60 0.91
CA GLN A 38 -16.21 -1.07 1.34
C GLN A 38 -16.29 -2.60 1.40
N GLU A 39 -15.55 -3.29 0.55
CA GLU A 39 -15.74 -4.73 0.30
C GLU A 39 -14.55 -5.58 0.75
N THR A 40 -13.47 -4.96 1.23
CA THR A 40 -12.24 -5.65 1.60
C THR A 40 -11.73 -5.29 2.97
N ASP A 41 -10.80 -6.10 3.48
CA ASP A 41 -10.06 -5.81 4.69
C ASP A 41 -8.79 -4.99 4.46
N PHE A 42 -8.50 -4.51 3.25
CA PHE A 42 -7.19 -3.92 2.86
C PHE A 42 -6.64 -2.88 3.87
N PHE A 43 -7.48 -1.97 4.35
CA PHE A 43 -7.08 -0.91 5.28
C PHE A 43 -6.85 -1.38 6.72
N THR A 44 -7.29 -2.59 7.06
CA THR A 44 -7.21 -3.17 8.41
C THR A 44 -6.41 -4.46 8.47
N ALA A 45 -6.15 -5.10 7.34
CA ALA A 45 -5.40 -6.34 7.23
C ALA A 45 -3.94 -6.17 7.66
N PRO A 46 -3.33 -7.19 8.28
CA PRO A 46 -1.88 -7.23 8.44
C PRO A 46 -1.20 -7.46 7.08
N SER A 47 0.07 -7.09 6.94
CA SER A 47 0.88 -7.40 5.75
C SER A 47 1.63 -8.73 5.84
N SER A 48 1.66 -9.36 7.03
CA SER A 48 2.21 -10.70 7.24
C SER A 48 1.66 -11.35 8.52
N THR A 49 1.88 -12.65 8.70
CA THR A 49 1.43 -13.40 9.88
C THR A 49 2.39 -13.35 11.08
N LYS A 50 3.67 -13.04 10.85
CA LYS A 50 4.73 -13.17 11.88
C LYS A 50 5.82 -12.09 11.80
N TYR A 51 6.00 -11.49 10.64
CA TYR A 51 7.11 -10.58 10.34
C TYR A 51 6.63 -9.13 10.29
N HIS A 52 7.30 -8.27 9.52
CA HIS A 52 6.95 -6.86 9.39
C HIS A 52 5.47 -6.67 9.00
N GLY A 53 4.82 -5.73 9.68
CA GLY A 53 3.40 -5.39 9.51
C GLY A 53 2.43 -6.50 9.92
N ALA A 54 2.83 -7.42 10.80
CA ALA A 54 1.92 -8.36 11.46
C ALA A 54 1.08 -7.69 12.57
N HIS A 55 0.37 -6.62 12.19
CA HIS A 55 -0.56 -5.88 13.04
C HIS A 55 -1.69 -5.32 12.18
N PRO A 56 -2.86 -4.96 12.76
CA PRO A 56 -3.94 -4.32 12.01
C PRO A 56 -3.45 -3.07 11.25
N GLY A 57 -3.89 -2.93 10.01
CA GLY A 57 -3.49 -1.86 9.08
C GLY A 57 -2.06 -1.99 8.54
N GLY A 58 -1.38 -3.12 8.80
CA GLY A 58 -0.03 -3.37 8.31
C GLY A 58 0.05 -3.38 6.78
N LEU A 59 -0.97 -3.88 6.08
CA LEU A 59 -1.03 -3.93 4.62
C LEU A 59 -1.03 -2.52 4.01
N LEU A 60 -1.90 -1.63 4.50
CA LEU A 60 -1.95 -0.22 4.12
C LEU A 60 -0.61 0.49 4.32
N VAL A 61 -0.02 0.36 5.50
CA VAL A 61 1.26 1.00 5.83
C VAL A 61 2.38 0.44 4.95
N HIS A 62 2.34 -0.86 4.64
CA HIS A 62 3.29 -1.50 3.74
C HIS A 62 3.20 -0.91 2.32
N SER A 63 2.00 -0.83 1.74
CA SER A 63 1.78 -0.25 0.42
C SER A 63 2.26 1.20 0.31
N LEU A 64 2.01 2.03 1.33
CA LEU A 64 2.52 3.41 1.37
C LEU A 64 4.05 3.47 1.40
N ASN A 65 4.69 2.62 2.21
CA ASN A 65 6.15 2.55 2.27
C ASN A 65 6.77 2.10 0.95
N VAL A 66 6.13 1.15 0.26
CA VAL A 66 6.56 0.70 -1.08
C VAL A 66 6.41 1.83 -2.10
N TYR A 67 5.31 2.59 -2.07
CA TYR A 67 5.11 3.75 -2.95
C TYR A 67 6.25 4.77 -2.84
N TYR A 68 6.56 5.22 -1.62
CA TYR A 68 7.64 6.19 -1.44
C TYR A 68 9.00 5.67 -1.88
N ARG A 69 9.31 4.41 -1.57
CA ARG A 69 10.59 3.79 -1.94
C ARG A 69 10.68 3.63 -3.45
N LEU A 70 9.64 3.10 -4.10
CA LEU A 70 9.63 2.91 -5.54
C LEU A 70 9.72 4.24 -6.27
N ARG A 71 8.95 5.25 -5.85
CA ARG A 71 9.00 6.59 -6.44
C ARG A 71 10.39 7.23 -6.33
N ASN A 72 11.03 7.13 -5.17
CA ASN A 72 12.40 7.65 -4.99
C ASN A 72 13.42 6.91 -5.87
N ILE A 73 13.28 5.59 -6.02
CA ILE A 73 14.12 4.79 -6.91
C ILE A 73 13.89 5.21 -8.37
N ALA A 74 12.63 5.32 -8.80
CA ALA A 74 12.29 5.72 -10.16
C ALA A 74 12.86 7.10 -10.51
N ILE A 75 12.73 8.09 -9.62
CA ILE A 75 13.31 9.43 -9.81
C ILE A 75 14.83 9.34 -9.98
N ARG A 76 15.51 8.58 -9.10
CA ARG A 76 16.97 8.45 -9.14
C ARG A 76 17.44 7.74 -10.41
N ASP A 77 16.77 6.67 -10.80
CA ASP A 77 17.20 5.81 -11.91
C ASP A 77 16.88 6.44 -13.27
N LEU A 78 15.87 7.31 -13.33
CA LEU A 78 15.52 8.10 -14.51
C LEU A 78 16.20 9.48 -14.52
N ALA A 79 16.91 9.85 -13.46
CA ALA A 79 17.64 11.10 -13.41
C ALA A 79 18.78 11.10 -14.41
N ASP A 80 18.86 12.19 -15.18
CA ASP A 80 19.97 12.39 -16.10
C ASP A 80 21.27 12.51 -15.29
N LYS A 81 22.33 11.84 -15.75
CA LYS A 81 23.61 11.78 -15.02
C LYS A 81 24.25 13.15 -14.84
N GLU A 82 23.90 14.08 -15.73
CA GLU A 82 24.42 15.45 -15.78
C GLU A 82 23.61 16.43 -14.90
N ASP A 83 22.35 16.13 -14.53
CA ASP A 83 21.54 16.96 -13.62
C ASP A 83 20.67 16.11 -12.66
N PRO A 84 21.30 15.45 -11.66
CA PRO A 84 20.61 14.54 -10.74
C PRO A 84 19.54 15.22 -9.87
N GLY A 85 19.62 16.54 -9.71
CA GLY A 85 18.80 17.31 -8.77
C GLY A 85 17.44 17.74 -9.33
N LYS A 86 17.21 17.62 -10.65
CA LYS A 86 15.99 18.12 -11.31
C LYS A 86 15.09 17.05 -11.91
N CYS A 87 15.45 15.77 -11.83
CA CYS A 87 14.61 14.73 -12.39
C CYS A 87 13.27 14.66 -11.67
N ARG A 88 12.20 14.80 -12.45
CA ARG A 88 10.81 14.59 -12.03
C ARG A 88 10.22 13.55 -12.95
N LEU A 89 9.40 12.66 -12.38
CA LEU A 89 8.62 11.74 -13.18
C LEU A 89 7.60 12.52 -14.01
N SER A 90 7.32 12.06 -15.22
CA SER A 90 6.15 12.51 -15.96
C SER A 90 4.87 12.06 -15.25
N GLU A 91 3.72 12.67 -15.56
CA GLU A 91 2.44 12.28 -14.98
C GLU A 91 2.12 10.79 -15.20
N GLU A 92 2.42 10.27 -16.40
CA GLU A 92 2.25 8.84 -16.74
C GLU A 92 3.16 7.93 -15.90
N GLN A 93 4.38 8.38 -15.60
CA GLN A 93 5.32 7.66 -14.74
C GLN A 93 4.89 7.71 -13.27
N GLU A 94 4.40 8.85 -12.78
CA GLU A 94 3.82 8.96 -11.43
C GLU A 94 2.63 8.03 -11.27
N GLU A 95 1.70 8.01 -12.23
CA GLU A 95 0.55 7.11 -12.23
C GLU A 95 1.00 5.64 -12.24
N THR A 96 1.95 5.29 -13.11
CA THR A 96 2.48 3.92 -13.18
C THR A 96 3.11 3.49 -11.87
N VAL A 97 3.91 4.35 -11.23
CA VAL A 97 4.51 4.09 -9.92
C VAL A 97 3.43 3.95 -8.85
N ALA A 98 2.42 4.82 -8.84
CA ALA A 98 1.32 4.77 -7.89
C ALA A 98 0.52 3.47 -8.01
N VAL A 99 0.12 3.08 -9.24
CA VAL A 99 -0.60 1.83 -9.51
C VAL A 99 0.20 0.63 -9.04
N ILE A 100 1.46 0.52 -9.48
CA ILE A 100 2.30 -0.64 -9.14
C ILE A 100 2.48 -0.71 -7.63
N ALA A 101 2.88 0.37 -6.98
CA ALA A 101 3.28 0.31 -5.58
C ALA A 101 2.11 0.22 -4.59
N LEU A 102 1.06 1.01 -4.78
CA LEU A 102 -0.07 1.02 -3.85
C LEU A 102 -0.84 -0.31 -3.91
N LEU A 103 -0.95 -0.90 -5.11
CA LEU A 103 -1.72 -2.11 -5.37
C LEU A 103 -0.88 -3.39 -5.49
N HIS A 104 0.45 -3.34 -5.31
CA HIS A 104 1.32 -4.52 -5.52
C HIS A 104 0.89 -5.77 -4.74
N ASP A 105 0.33 -5.56 -3.55
CA ASP A 105 -0.07 -6.60 -2.60
C ASP A 105 -1.61 -6.66 -2.45
N VAL A 106 -2.39 -6.11 -3.39
CA VAL A 106 -3.86 -6.15 -3.33
C VAL A 106 -4.40 -7.58 -3.32
N CYS A 107 -3.66 -8.54 -3.88
CA CYS A 107 -3.98 -9.95 -3.84
C CYS A 107 -3.98 -10.55 -2.43
N LYS A 108 -3.46 -9.84 -1.42
CA LYS A 108 -3.46 -10.26 -0.02
C LYS A 108 -4.74 -9.91 0.74
N VAL A 109 -5.65 -9.16 0.12
CA VAL A 109 -6.99 -8.93 0.65
C VAL A 109 -7.64 -10.28 1.02
N GLY A 110 -8.22 -10.36 2.22
CA GLY A 110 -8.91 -11.53 2.72
C GLY A 110 -8.02 -12.76 2.98
N CYS A 111 -6.70 -12.66 2.81
CA CYS A 111 -5.79 -13.80 3.00
C CYS A 111 -5.45 -14.04 4.47
N TYR A 112 -5.60 -13.03 5.33
CA TYR A 112 -5.20 -13.10 6.73
C TYR A 112 -6.42 -13.21 7.64
N HIS A 113 -6.52 -14.31 8.36
CA HIS A 113 -7.57 -14.53 9.34
C HIS A 113 -6.99 -14.52 10.75
N MET A 114 -7.57 -13.69 11.63
CA MET A 114 -7.22 -13.71 13.04
C MET A 114 -7.78 -14.97 13.71
N GLU A 115 -6.89 -15.86 14.14
CA GLU A 115 -7.28 -17.02 14.93
C GLU A 115 -7.06 -16.80 16.42
N THR A 116 -8.10 -17.03 17.23
CA THR A 116 -8.01 -16.99 18.69
C THR A 116 -7.63 -18.37 19.25
N LYS A 117 -6.34 -18.71 19.23
CA LYS A 117 -5.69 -19.92 19.83
C LYS A 117 -6.19 -21.32 19.36
N ARG A 118 -5.26 -22.30 19.48
CA ARG A 118 -5.32 -23.72 19.07
C ARG A 118 -6.73 -24.28 18.83
N ARG A 119 -7.06 -24.54 17.57
CA ARG A 119 -8.08 -25.53 17.24
C ARG A 119 -7.44 -26.91 17.23
N LYS A 120 -8.12 -27.85 17.91
CA LYS A 120 -7.95 -29.27 17.61
C LYS A 120 -8.48 -29.50 16.21
N ASN A 121 -7.72 -30.20 15.37
CA ASN A 121 -8.17 -30.58 14.03
C ASN A 121 -9.49 -31.37 14.17
N PRO A 122 -10.62 -30.95 13.55
CA PRO A 122 -11.92 -31.59 13.74
C PRO A 122 -11.95 -33.04 13.26
N GLU A 123 -11.04 -33.43 12.35
CA GLU A 123 -10.93 -34.81 11.88
C GLU A 123 -10.11 -35.71 12.81
N THR A 124 -9.18 -35.14 13.59
CA THR A 124 -8.21 -35.93 14.39
C THR A 124 -8.21 -35.61 15.88
N GLY A 125 -8.97 -34.60 16.33
CA GLY A 125 -9.13 -34.20 17.72
C GLY A 125 -7.84 -33.75 18.43
N ARG A 126 -6.77 -33.46 17.67
CA ARG A 126 -5.45 -33.04 18.17
C ARG A 126 -5.13 -31.60 17.81
#